data_AF-A0A2E9VL04-F1
#
_entry.id   AF-A0A2E9VL04-F1
#
_cell.length_a   1.000
_cell.length_b   1.000
_cell.length_c   1.000
_cell.angle_alpha   90.00
_cell.angle_beta   90.00
_cell.angle_gamma   90.00
#
_symmetry.space_group_name_H-M   'P 1'
#
loop_
_entity.id
_entity.type
_entity.pdbx_description
1 polymer ?
#
loop_
_entity_poly.entity_id
_entity_poly.type
_entity_poly.pdbx_seq_one_letter_code
_entity_poly.pdbx_strand_id
1 'polypeptide(L)'
;MAQVVCALTIPAVSGCGTLLYPERRGQTGGQIDWKVVALDGLGLLLFFIPGVIAFAVDITTGAIYLPPHEYRGQSHAKMQEGYVAIQLPQGELSNEKIATVIQENTGKQISLDENQYKTARLPSLKVFQKEQQRFEQEYSAAR
;
A
#
# COMPACT_ATOMS: atom_id res chain seq x y z
N MET A 1 11.84 -50.47 -13.09
CA MET A 1 12.29 -49.71 -11.90
C MET A 1 13.40 -48.78 -12.38
N ALA A 2 13.24 -47.50 -12.64
CA ALA A 2 12.41 -46.49 -12.00
C ALA A 2 11.87 -45.52 -13.07
N GLN A 3 10.57 -45.24 -13.02
CA GLN A 3 10.05 -44.03 -13.66
C GLN A 3 10.54 -42.86 -12.82
N VAL A 4 11.49 -42.10 -13.36
CA VAL A 4 11.82 -40.77 -12.85
C VAL A 4 10.56 -39.94 -13.06
N VAL A 5 9.78 -39.79 -12.00
CA VAL A 5 8.66 -38.85 -11.94
C VAL A 5 9.30 -37.46 -11.99
N CYS A 6 9.56 -36.98 -13.20
CA CYS A 6 9.71 -35.56 -13.48
C CYS A 6 8.36 -34.91 -13.17
N ALA A 7 8.12 -34.65 -11.89
CA ALA A 7 7.15 -33.66 -11.45
C ALA A 7 7.68 -32.28 -11.88
N LEU A 8 7.64 -32.03 -13.19
CA LEU A 8 7.63 -30.70 -13.77
C LEU A 8 6.33 -30.05 -13.31
N THR A 9 6.33 -29.60 -12.06
CA THR A 9 5.44 -28.55 -11.62
C THR A 9 5.74 -27.38 -12.54
N ILE A 10 4.80 -27.09 -13.45
CA ILE A 10 4.82 -25.90 -14.29
C ILE A 10 4.94 -24.74 -13.30
N PRO A 11 6.06 -24.00 -13.23
CA PRO A 11 6.04 -22.77 -12.48
C PRO A 11 5.20 -21.85 -13.35
N ALA A 12 3.92 -21.70 -12.99
CA ALA A 12 3.16 -20.55 -13.45
C ALA A 12 4.07 -19.34 -13.19
N VAL A 13 4.28 -18.54 -14.24
CA VAL A 13 5.15 -17.36 -14.27
C VAL A 13 4.51 -16.26 -13.40
N SER A 14 4.41 -16.56 -12.11
CA SER A 14 3.92 -15.73 -11.02
C SER A 14 5.02 -15.81 -10.00
N GLY A 15 5.74 -14.70 -9.78
CA GLY A 15 6.83 -14.63 -8.80
C GLY A 15 6.36 -15.13 -7.43
N CYS A 16 7.29 -15.60 -6.62
CA CYS A 16 6.95 -16.24 -5.36
C CYS A 16 6.23 -15.25 -4.42
N GLY A 17 6.66 -13.98 -4.42
CA GLY A 17 5.95 -12.90 -3.73
C GLY A 17 4.58 -12.62 -4.31
N THR A 18 4.42 -12.66 -5.64
CA THR A 18 3.13 -12.43 -6.31
C THR A 18 2.08 -13.51 -6.00
N LEU A 19 2.52 -14.75 -5.79
CA LEU A 19 1.67 -15.86 -5.36
C LEU A 19 1.31 -15.77 -3.87
N LEU A 20 2.30 -15.43 -3.03
CA LEU A 20 2.13 -15.36 -1.57
C LEU A 20 1.36 -14.11 -1.13
N TYR A 21 1.48 -13.01 -1.89
CA TYR A 21 0.95 -11.69 -1.54
C TYR A 21 0.28 -11.01 -2.75
N PRO A 22 -0.84 -11.56 -3.26
CA PRO A 22 -1.55 -11.00 -4.43
C PRO A 22 -2.09 -9.58 -4.20
N GLU A 23 -2.29 -9.18 -2.94
CA GLU A 23 -2.72 -7.84 -2.53
C GLU A 23 -1.65 -6.75 -2.73
N ARG A 24 -0.40 -7.13 -2.98
CA ARG A 24 0.72 -6.19 -3.19
C ARG A 24 0.94 -5.81 -4.66
N ARG A 25 0.12 -6.34 -5.57
CA ARG A 25 0.24 -6.09 -7.02
C ARG A 25 -0.08 -4.64 -7.36
N GLY A 26 0.78 -4.02 -8.17
CA GLY A 26 0.64 -2.62 -8.60
C GLY A 26 1.35 -1.61 -7.71
N GLN A 27 2.12 -2.05 -6.72
CA GLN A 27 2.99 -1.17 -5.95
C GLN A 27 4.19 -0.74 -6.81
N THR A 28 4.34 0.56 -7.04
CA THR A 28 5.42 1.14 -7.87
C THR A 28 6.68 1.48 -7.07
N GLY A 29 6.67 1.26 -5.75
CA GLY A 29 7.82 1.46 -4.86
C GLY A 29 7.44 1.42 -3.38
N GLY A 30 8.41 1.13 -2.53
CA GLY A 30 8.23 1.01 -1.08
C GLY A 30 9.48 0.46 -0.40
N GLN A 31 9.41 0.19 0.90
CA GLN A 31 10.44 -0.60 1.55
C GLN A 31 10.44 -2.02 0.98
N ILE A 32 11.60 -2.69 0.96
CA ILE A 32 11.79 -4.02 0.37
C ILE A 32 11.54 -5.14 1.39
N ASP A 33 10.68 -6.11 1.04
CA ASP A 33 10.37 -7.25 1.92
C ASP A 33 11.57 -8.19 1.97
N TRP A 34 12.25 -8.21 3.11
CA TRP A 34 13.42 -9.06 3.28
C TRP A 34 13.08 -10.54 3.08
N LYS A 35 11.84 -10.97 3.38
CA LYS A 35 11.40 -12.37 3.20
C LYS A 35 11.28 -12.74 1.73
N VAL A 36 10.70 -11.84 0.92
CA VAL A 36 10.54 -12.05 -0.53
C VAL A 36 11.92 -12.04 -1.19
N VAL A 37 12.80 -11.10 -0.81
CA VAL A 37 14.19 -11.07 -1.28
C VAL A 37 14.96 -12.35 -0.91
N ALA A 38 14.78 -12.86 0.32
CA ALA A 38 15.43 -14.09 0.74
C ALA A 38 14.95 -15.31 -0.07
N LEU A 39 13.65 -15.37 -0.39
CA LEU A 39 13.06 -16.45 -1.17
C LEU A 39 13.51 -16.41 -2.63
N ASP A 40 13.49 -15.24 -3.27
CA ASP A 40 13.99 -15.08 -4.64
C ASP A 40 15.51 -15.26 -4.70
N GLY A 41 16.23 -14.81 -3.68
CA GLY A 41 17.67 -15.02 -3.53
C GLY A 41 18.04 -16.49 -3.39
N LEU A 42 17.22 -17.28 -2.67
CA LEU A 42 17.38 -18.73 -2.62
C LEU A 42 17.12 -19.37 -4.00
N GLY A 43 16.11 -18.87 -4.72
CA GLY A 43 15.83 -19.26 -6.11
C GLY A 43 17.02 -18.97 -7.03
N LEU A 44 17.62 -17.79 -6.93
CA LEU A 44 18.82 -17.39 -7.66
C LEU A 44 20.03 -18.28 -7.34
N LEU A 45 20.20 -18.66 -6.08
CA LEU A 45 21.32 -19.49 -5.62
C LEU A 45 21.22 -20.94 -6.13
N LEU A 46 20.03 -21.54 -6.09
CA LEU A 46 19.82 -22.95 -6.47
C LEU A 46 19.57 -23.12 -7.97
N PHE A 47 18.91 -22.15 -8.61
CA PHE A 47 18.52 -22.20 -10.01
C PHE A 47 18.58 -20.80 -10.63
N PHE A 48 19.75 -20.42 -11.16
CA PHE A 48 20.02 -19.07 -11.64
C PHE A 48 18.96 -18.50 -12.60
N ILE A 49 18.66 -19.21 -13.70
CA ILE A 49 17.70 -18.70 -14.71
C ILE A 49 16.29 -18.55 -14.13
N PRO A 50 15.69 -19.57 -13.48
CA PRO A 50 14.40 -19.42 -12.80
C PRO A 50 14.37 -18.33 -11.72
N GLY A 51 15.45 -18.21 -10.94
CA GLY A 51 15.57 -17.20 -9.88
C GLY A 51 15.57 -15.77 -10.40
N VAL A 52 16.26 -15.49 -11.51
CA VAL A 52 16.26 -14.16 -12.13
C VAL A 52 14.86 -13.79 -12.60
N ILE A 53 14.12 -14.74 -13.17
CA ILE A 53 12.75 -14.53 -13.64
C ILE A 53 11.83 -14.22 -12.44
N ALA A 54 11.91 -14.98 -11.35
CA ALA A 54 11.10 -14.76 -10.15
C ALA A 54 11.34 -13.36 -9.57
N PHE A 55 12.62 -12.98 -9.41
CA PHE A 55 13.03 -11.67 -8.90
C PHE A 55 12.52 -10.51 -9.79
N ALA A 56 12.62 -10.66 -11.11
CA ALA A 56 12.10 -9.66 -12.04
C ALA A 56 10.57 -9.54 -11.98
N VAL A 57 9.85 -10.66 -11.88
CA VAL A 57 8.39 -10.65 -11.74
C VAL A 57 7.97 -9.99 -10.43
N ASP A 58 8.61 -10.29 -9.31
CA ASP A 58 8.23 -9.69 -8.02
C ASP A 58 8.58 -8.20 -7.92
N ILE A 59 9.63 -7.73 -8.61
CA ILE A 59 9.88 -6.28 -8.80
C ILE A 59 8.79 -5.63 -9.67
N THR A 60 8.54 -6.18 -10.85
CA THR A 60 7.62 -5.58 -11.83
C THR A 60 6.17 -5.58 -11.37
N THR A 61 5.78 -6.61 -10.62
CA THR A 61 4.44 -6.71 -10.04
C THR A 61 4.32 -5.89 -8.74
N GLY A 62 5.45 -5.55 -8.11
CA GLY A 62 5.50 -4.82 -6.85
C GLY A 62 5.41 -5.69 -5.59
N ALA A 63 5.44 -7.02 -5.74
CA ALA A 63 5.36 -7.96 -4.62
C ALA A 63 6.63 -8.00 -3.76
N ILE A 64 7.77 -7.56 -4.31
CA ILE A 64 9.02 -7.37 -3.57
C ILE A 64 8.92 -6.23 -2.55
N TYR A 65 7.99 -5.30 -2.77
CA TYR A 65 7.76 -4.19 -1.87
C TYR A 65 6.77 -4.58 -0.80
N LEU A 66 6.88 -3.88 0.29
CA LEU A 66 6.02 -4.10 1.41
C LEU A 66 4.82 -3.20 1.38
N PRO A 67 3.70 -3.68 1.91
CA PRO A 67 2.52 -2.87 1.92
C PRO A 67 2.78 -1.64 2.80
N PRO A 68 2.28 -0.45 2.41
CA PRO A 68 2.57 0.82 3.07
C PRO A 68 2.32 0.86 4.58
N HIS A 69 1.53 -0.07 5.12
CA HIS A 69 1.20 -0.18 6.54
C HIS A 69 2.21 -0.99 7.36
N GLU A 70 3.06 -1.83 6.76
CA GLU A 70 4.01 -2.66 7.52
C GLU A 70 5.36 -1.96 7.80
N TYR A 71 5.71 -0.92 7.03
CA TYR A 71 7.05 -0.30 7.08
C TYR A 71 7.04 1.16 7.50
N ARG A 72 5.85 1.76 7.55
CA ARG A 72 5.66 3.05 8.18
C ARG A 72 5.54 2.89 9.70
N GLY A 73 6.67 2.54 10.32
CA GLY A 73 6.90 2.67 11.75
C GLY A 73 6.42 1.51 12.62
N GLN A 74 7.27 1.11 13.56
CA GLN A 74 7.01 0.21 14.70
C GLN A 74 5.98 0.76 15.71
N SER A 75 5.04 1.58 15.25
CA SER A 75 3.82 1.90 15.99
C SER A 75 2.72 1.16 15.27
N HIS A 76 2.14 0.15 15.92
CA HIS A 76 0.85 -0.40 15.52
C HIS A 76 -0.17 0.75 15.61
N ALA A 77 -0.21 1.66 14.64
CA ALA A 77 -1.31 2.56 14.43
C ALA A 77 -2.46 1.63 14.03
N LYS A 78 -3.20 1.19 15.04
CA LYS A 78 -4.24 0.16 14.97
C LYS A 78 -5.15 0.54 13.81
N MET A 79 -5.06 -0.19 12.70
CA MET A 79 -5.96 0.03 11.58
C MET A 79 -7.39 -0.14 12.11
N GLN A 80 -8.16 0.92 12.01
CA GLN A 80 -9.59 0.89 12.32
C GLN A 80 -10.31 1.09 11.02
N GLU A 81 -11.05 0.05 10.60
CA GLU A 81 -11.93 0.11 9.43
C GLU A 81 -11.18 0.47 8.12
N GLY A 82 -9.92 0.07 7.98
CA GLY A 82 -9.09 0.31 6.79
C GLY A 82 -8.37 1.66 6.76
N TYR A 83 -8.50 2.48 7.81
CA TYR A 83 -7.83 3.78 7.94
C TYR A 83 -6.66 3.72 8.92
N VAL A 84 -5.63 4.54 8.67
CA VAL A 84 -4.49 4.73 9.57
C VAL A 84 -4.70 6.02 10.35
N ALA A 85 -4.72 5.93 11.68
CA ALA A 85 -4.82 7.09 12.55
C ALA A 85 -3.44 7.74 12.70
N ILE A 86 -3.31 8.99 12.27
CA ILE A 86 -2.10 9.79 12.46
C ILE A 86 -2.35 10.71 13.66
N GLN A 87 -1.47 10.66 14.67
CA GLN A 87 -1.51 11.63 15.76
C GLN A 87 -1.05 12.99 15.22
N LEU A 88 -1.95 13.97 15.22
CA LEU A 88 -1.57 15.36 15.05
C LEU A 88 -0.96 15.86 16.36
N PRO A 89 0.16 16.61 16.32
CA PRO A 89 0.75 17.19 17.52
C PRO A 89 -0.30 18.07 18.22
N GLN A 90 -0.51 17.84 19.52
CA GLN A 90 -1.43 18.65 20.33
C GLN A 90 -0.89 20.09 20.44
N GLY A 91 -1.45 20.98 19.63
CA GLY A 91 -1.11 22.40 19.54
C GLY A 91 -2.00 23.06 18.47
N GLU A 92 -1.80 24.36 18.19
CA GLU A 92 -2.54 25.08 17.15
C GLU A 92 -2.51 24.30 15.82
N LEU A 93 -3.67 23.72 15.47
CA LEU A 93 -3.94 23.03 14.23
C LEU A 93 -4.10 24.08 13.13
N SER A 94 -2.99 24.58 12.57
CA SER A 94 -3.04 25.44 11.40
C SER A 94 -3.31 24.61 10.14
N ASN A 95 -3.99 25.20 9.16
CA ASN A 95 -4.22 24.60 7.85
C ASN A 95 -2.91 24.18 7.16
N GLU A 96 -1.84 24.95 7.36
CA GLU A 96 -0.51 24.65 6.82
C GLU A 96 0.07 23.35 7.41
N LYS A 97 -0.07 23.14 8.73
CA LYS A 97 0.37 21.89 9.37
C LYS A 97 -0.44 20.70 8.91
N ILE A 98 -1.76 20.87 8.74
CA ILE A 98 -2.63 19.80 8.22
C ILE A 98 -2.22 19.44 6.79
N ALA A 99 -1.98 20.43 5.93
CA ALA A 99 -1.52 20.21 4.56
C ALA A 99 -0.15 19.50 4.53
N THR A 100 0.77 19.89 5.41
CA THR A 100 2.10 19.26 5.54
C THR A 100 1.99 17.80 5.95
N VAL A 101 1.22 17.49 7.00
CA VAL A 101 1.01 16.12 7.47
C VAL A 101 0.33 15.27 6.38
N ILE A 102 -0.61 15.83 5.62
CA ILE A 102 -1.24 15.12 4.49
C ILE A 102 -0.23 14.86 3.38
N GLN A 103 0.62 15.82 3.03
CA GLN A 103 1.66 15.65 2.02
C GLN A 103 2.68 14.59 2.44
N GLU A 104 3.15 14.61 3.68
CA GLU A 104 4.10 13.63 4.21
C GLU A 104 3.53 12.21 4.23
N ASN A 105 2.24 12.07 4.58
CA ASN A 105 1.63 10.75 4.77
C ASN A 105 1.02 10.16 3.48
N THR A 106 0.56 11.01 2.56
CA THR A 106 -0.14 10.60 1.34
C THR A 106 0.61 10.91 0.05
N GLY A 107 1.64 11.76 0.07
CA GLY A 107 2.34 12.28 -1.10
C GLY A 107 1.54 13.28 -1.93
N LYS A 108 0.31 13.62 -1.53
CA LYS A 108 -0.56 14.57 -2.23
C LYS A 108 -0.39 15.97 -1.65
N GLN A 109 -0.07 16.93 -2.50
CA GLN A 109 -0.08 18.34 -2.13
C GLN A 109 -1.51 18.87 -2.22
N ILE A 110 -2.03 19.41 -1.11
CA ILE A 110 -3.36 20.01 -1.03
C ILE A 110 -3.26 21.46 -0.59
N SER A 111 -4.11 22.32 -1.15
CA SER A 111 -4.29 23.69 -0.65
C SER A 111 -5.55 23.76 0.20
N LEU A 112 -5.42 24.27 1.41
CA LEU A 112 -6.54 24.48 2.35
C LEU A 112 -6.86 25.98 2.43
N ASP A 113 -7.15 26.58 1.27
CA ASP A 113 -7.67 27.95 1.17
C ASP A 113 -9.13 27.98 1.63
N GLU A 114 -9.51 28.95 2.47
CA GLU A 114 -10.82 29.03 3.15
C GLU A 114 -12.04 28.89 2.21
N ASN A 115 -11.89 29.20 0.93
CA ASN A 115 -12.95 29.16 -0.06
C ASN A 115 -12.94 27.91 -0.97
N GLN A 116 -11.99 26.99 -0.79
CA GLN A 116 -11.77 25.83 -1.67
C GLN A 116 -12.00 24.48 -1.00
N TYR A 117 -12.31 24.44 0.30
CA TYR A 117 -12.61 23.20 1.01
C TYR A 117 -13.86 23.32 1.87
N LYS A 118 -14.51 22.18 2.11
CA LYS A 118 -15.59 22.03 3.08
C LYS A 118 -15.13 21.10 4.20
N THR A 119 -15.56 21.37 5.42
CA THR A 119 -15.32 20.50 6.58
C THR A 119 -16.63 20.10 7.21
N ALA A 120 -16.76 18.82 7.58
CA ALA A 120 -17.80 18.35 8.47
C ALA A 120 -17.16 17.62 9.64
N ARG A 121 -17.80 17.74 10.81
CA ARG A 121 -17.43 16.92 11.96
C ARG A 121 -17.89 15.49 11.71
N LEU A 122 -16.94 14.56 11.74
CA LEU A 122 -17.25 13.15 11.61
C LEU A 122 -17.43 12.50 13.00
N PRO A 123 -18.64 12.01 13.36
CA PRO A 123 -18.87 11.40 14.67
C PRO A 123 -18.26 10.00 14.79
N SER A 124 -18.11 9.27 13.67
CA SER A 124 -17.40 7.99 13.61
C SER A 124 -16.95 7.68 12.18
N LEU A 125 -15.93 6.81 12.04
CA LEU A 125 -15.39 6.39 10.75
C LEU A 125 -16.44 5.68 9.86
N LYS A 126 -17.41 4.99 10.46
CA LYS A 126 -18.53 4.35 9.75
C LYS A 126 -19.37 5.31 8.91
N VAL A 127 -19.42 6.59 9.30
CA VAL A 127 -20.23 7.61 8.60
C VAL A 127 -19.40 8.32 7.51
N PHE A 128 -18.08 8.07 7.43
CA PHE A 128 -17.19 8.71 6.47
C PHE A 128 -17.70 8.65 5.04
N GLN A 129 -18.04 7.45 4.56
CA GLN A 129 -18.50 7.26 3.18
C GLN A 129 -19.79 8.01 2.88
N LYS A 130 -20.72 8.05 3.86
CA LYS A 130 -21.99 8.76 3.71
C LYS A 130 -21.79 10.27 3.61
N GLU A 131 -20.91 10.82 4.45
CA GLU A 131 -20.57 12.24 4.43
C GLU A 131 -19.80 12.63 3.16
N GLN A 132 -18.90 11.77 2.68
CA GLN A 132 -18.21 11.98 1.42
C GLN A 132 -19.18 12.03 0.24
N GLN A 133 -20.11 11.07 0.15
CA GLN A 133 -21.14 11.05 -0.88
C GLN A 133 -22.02 12.31 -0.86
N ARG A 134 -22.37 12.80 0.36
CA ARG A 134 -23.12 14.06 0.51
C ARG A 134 -22.35 15.23 -0.09
N PHE A 135 -21.05 15.36 0.19
CA PHE A 135 -20.25 16.44 -0.37
C PHE A 135 -20.06 16.34 -1.88
N GLU A 136 -19.89 15.13 -2.42
CA GLU A 136 -19.83 14.93 -3.87
C GLU A 136 -21.14 15.33 -4.56
N GLN A 137 -22.28 15.00 -3.96
CA GLN A 137 -23.60 15.42 -4.44
C GLN A 137 -23.77 16.94 -4.40
N GLU A 138 -23.45 17.59 -3.28
CA GLU A 138 -23.50 19.05 -3.15
C GLU A 138 -22.60 19.75 -4.17
N TYR A 139 -21.38 19.24 -4.38
CA TYR A 139 -20.45 19.78 -5.35
C TYR A 139 -20.98 19.61 -6.78
N SER A 140 -21.57 18.45 -7.10
CA SER A 140 -22.15 18.20 -8.42
C SER A 140 -23.40 19.05 -8.70
N ALA A 141 -24.18 19.38 -7.67
CA ALA A 141 -25.37 20.23 -7.79
C ALA A 141 -25.06 21.73 -7.86
N ALA A 142 -23.88 22.14 -7.37
CA ALA A 142 -23.40 23.51 -7.43
C ALA A 142 -22.70 23.86 -8.78
N ARG A 143 -22.51 22.88 -9.66
CA ARG A 143 -21.89 23.02 -10.98
C ARG A 143 -22.94 23.04 -12.09
#